data_AF-A0A4Y9UP19-F1
#
_entry.id   AF-A0A4Y9UP19-F1
#
_cell.length_a   1.000
_cell.length_b   1.000
_cell.length_c   1.000
_cell.angle_alpha   90.00
_cell.angle_beta   90.00
_cell.angle_gamma   90.00
#
_symmetry.space_group_name_H-M   'P 1'
#
loop_
_entity.id
_entity.type
_entity.pdbx_description
1 polymer ?
#
loop_
_entity_poly.entity_id
_entity_poly.type
_entity_poly.pdbx_seq_one_letter_code
_entity_poly.pdbx_strand_id
1 'polypeptide(L)'
;MFFAQEGFTYRNFLMDIIAVFAFVVWFWLLIVIYGDLFRRHDISGWGKALWVLALVLTSYLGIFAYLITQGRGMAERSAEQAQRAREELRHIVGFSVADELSKLDQLKKSGSITDTEYGRLRTKLVS
;
A
#
# COMPACT_ATOMS: atom_id res chain seq x y z
N MET A 1 12.53 12.30 11.01
CA MET A 1 11.61 12.83 9.98
C MET A 1 12.08 12.30 8.61
N PHE A 2 11.79 11.05 8.25
CA PHE A 2 12.39 10.42 7.06
C PHE A 2 11.45 9.52 6.24
N PHE A 3 10.12 9.58 6.46
CA PHE A 3 9.18 8.73 5.70
C PHE A 3 7.85 9.41 5.35
N ALA A 4 7.77 10.74 5.43
CA ALA A 4 6.64 11.53 4.93
C ALA A 4 7.05 12.45 3.76
N GLN A 5 8.13 12.13 3.06
CA GLN A 5 8.57 12.81 1.84
C GLN A 5 9.35 11.85 0.92
N GLU A 6 8.74 10.76 0.45
CA GLU A 6 9.04 10.38 -0.95
C GLU A 6 8.02 11.19 -1.76
N GLY A 7 8.19 12.52 -1.80
CA GLY A 7 7.48 13.35 -2.77
C GLY A 7 7.77 12.80 -4.17
N PHE A 8 6.98 13.16 -5.17
CA PHE A 8 7.30 12.86 -6.57
C PHE A 8 8.75 13.31 -6.86
N THR A 9 9.68 12.38 -6.70
CA THR A 9 11.11 12.63 -6.75
C THR A 9 11.54 12.10 -8.09
N TYR A 10 12.24 12.92 -8.87
CA TYR A 10 12.68 12.57 -10.22
C TYR A 10 13.31 11.16 -10.31
N ARG A 11 14.08 10.77 -9.28
CA ARG A 11 14.64 9.42 -9.13
C ARG A 11 13.58 8.32 -9.12
N ASN A 12 12.55 8.45 -8.29
CA ASN A 12 11.52 7.42 -8.14
C ASN A 12 10.69 7.33 -9.41
N PHE A 13 10.33 8.49 -9.98
CA PHE A 13 9.63 8.55 -11.27
C PHE A 13 10.40 7.88 -12.40
N LEU A 14 11.72 8.12 -12.50
CA LEU A 14 12.58 7.43 -13.47
C LEU A 14 12.61 5.91 -13.23
N MET A 15 12.78 5.49 -11.97
CA MET A 15 12.81 4.07 -11.63
C MET A 15 11.47 3.39 -11.92
N ASP A 16 10.35 4.06 -11.68
CA ASP A 16 9.01 3.56 -11.99
C ASP A 16 8.81 3.42 -13.50
N ILE A 17 9.23 4.40 -14.31
CA ILE A 17 9.20 4.30 -15.78
C ILE A 17 10.05 3.13 -16.27
N ILE A 18 11.27 2.98 -15.75
CA ILE A 18 12.17 1.88 -16.11
C ILE A 18 11.56 0.54 -15.70
N ALA A 19 10.96 0.44 -14.51
CA ALA A 19 10.30 -0.77 -14.03
C ALA A 19 9.11 -1.16 -14.92
N VAL A 20 8.26 -0.19 -15.28
CA VAL A 20 7.13 -0.41 -16.20
C VAL A 20 7.63 -0.81 -17.59
N PHE A 21 8.65 -0.14 -18.12
CA PHE A 21 9.26 -0.49 -19.41
C PHE A 21 9.83 -1.91 -19.39
N ALA A 22 10.61 -2.26 -18.36
CA ALA A 22 11.18 -3.59 -18.19
C ALA A 22 10.10 -4.66 -18.07
N PHE A 23 9.00 -4.37 -17.37
CA PHE A 23 7.84 -5.25 -17.28
C PHE A 23 7.18 -5.50 -18.65
N VAL A 24 6.96 -4.45 -19.44
CA VAL A 24 6.41 -4.57 -20.80
C VAL A 24 7.34 -5.37 -21.71
N VAL A 25 8.64 -5.08 -21.70
CA VAL A 25 9.64 -5.82 -22.49
C VAL A 25 9.69 -7.29 -22.07
N TRP A 26 9.68 -7.57 -20.77
CA TRP A 26 9.68 -8.94 -20.25
C TRP A 26 8.45 -9.72 -20.72
N PHE A 27 7.25 -9.13 -20.65
CA PHE A 27 6.02 -9.76 -21.12
C PHE A 27 6.01 -9.95 -22.64
N TRP A 28 6.51 -8.95 -23.38
CA TRP A 28 6.68 -9.04 -24.83
C TRP A 28 7.63 -10.18 -25.23
N LEU A 29 8.77 -10.30 -24.55
CA LEU A 29 9.74 -11.38 -24.78
C LEU A 29 9.11 -12.75 -24.49
N LEU A 30 8.29 -12.89 -23.44
CA LEU A 30 7.53 -14.11 -23.21
C LEU A 30 6.64 -14.47 -24.40
N ILE A 31 5.85 -13.52 -24.92
CA ILE A 31 4.99 -13.75 -26.09
C ILE A 31 5.81 -14.17 -27.31
N VAL A 32 6.93 -13.48 -27.57
CA VAL A 32 7.83 -13.81 -28.69
C VAL A 32 8.39 -15.22 -28.55
N ILE A 33 8.88 -15.58 -27.36
CA ILE A 33 9.43 -16.91 -27.07
C ILE A 33 8.36 -17.99 -27.23
N TYR A 34 7.14 -17.77 -26.72
CA TYR A 34 6.03 -18.69 -26.93
C TYR A 34 5.68 -18.82 -28.41
N GLY A 35 5.56 -17.70 -29.12
CA GLY A 35 5.27 -17.68 -30.56
C GLY A 35 6.30 -18.46 -31.37
N ASP A 36 7.59 -18.26 -31.10
CA ASP A 36 8.68 -19.01 -31.74
C ASP A 36 8.62 -20.50 -31.42
N LEU A 37 8.40 -20.85 -30.14
CA LEU A 37 8.26 -22.23 -29.69
C LEU A 37 7.10 -22.96 -30.37
N PHE A 38 5.96 -22.28 -30.58
CA PHE A 38 4.83 -22.87 -31.30
C PHE A 38 5.09 -22.98 -32.80
N ARG A 39 5.79 -22.01 -33.41
CA ARG A 39 6.12 -21.99 -34.84
C ARG A 39 7.16 -23.05 -35.22
N ARG A 40 7.96 -23.50 -34.26
CA ARG A 40 8.90 -24.62 -34.40
C ARG A 40 8.16 -25.94 -34.58
N HIS A 41 8.33 -26.57 -35.75
CA HIS A 41 7.72 -27.88 -36.08
C HIS A 41 8.65 -29.07 -35.73
N ASP A 42 9.89 -28.78 -35.35
CA ASP A 42 10.94 -29.73 -34.95
C ASP A 42 10.77 -30.24 -33.51
N ILE A 43 9.95 -29.57 -32.68
CA ILE A 43 9.70 -29.92 -31.28
C ILE A 43 8.32 -30.56 -31.14
N SER A 44 8.26 -31.73 -30.50
CA SER A 44 7.00 -32.41 -30.18
C SER A 44 6.09 -31.57 -29.26
N GLY A 45 4.77 -31.76 -29.33
CA GLY A 45 3.83 -31.01 -28.48
C GLY A 45 4.12 -31.13 -26.98
N TRP A 46 4.62 -32.29 -26.53
CA TRP A 46 5.08 -32.51 -25.16
C TRP A 46 6.35 -31.71 -24.81
N GLY A 47 7.29 -31.60 -25.75
CA GLY A 47 8.45 -30.73 -25.58
C GLY A 47 8.05 -29.27 -25.42
N LYS A 48 7.07 -28.79 -26.20
CA LYS A 48 6.52 -27.43 -26.07
C LYS A 48 5.87 -27.21 -24.71
N ALA A 49 5.08 -28.19 -24.22
CA ALA A 49 4.44 -28.11 -22.92
C ALA A 49 5.45 -28.04 -21.76
N LEU A 50 6.51 -28.85 -21.79
CA LEU A 50 7.57 -28.82 -20.78
C LEU A 50 8.31 -27.47 -20.78
N TRP A 51 8.58 -26.91 -21.96
CA TRP A 51 9.20 -25.59 -22.11
C TRP A 51 8.35 -24.47 -21.52
N VAL A 52 7.04 -24.50 -21.78
CA VAL A 52 6.09 -23.54 -21.18
C VAL A 52 6.09 -23.68 -19.66
N LEU A 53 6.02 -24.90 -19.14
CA LEU A 53 6.03 -25.13 -17.70
C LEU A 53 7.33 -24.63 -17.05
N ALA A 54 8.48 -24.88 -17.67
CA ALA A 54 9.78 -24.40 -17.18
C ALA A 54 9.85 -22.86 -17.15
N LEU A 55 9.35 -22.17 -18.19
CA LEU A 55 9.30 -20.70 -18.26
C LEU A 55 8.40 -20.10 -17.18
N VAL A 56 7.21 -20.70 -16.98
CA VAL A 56 6.26 -20.29 -15.95
C VAL A 56 6.87 -20.48 -14.56
N LEU A 57 7.43 -21.66 -14.29
CA LEU A 57 8.08 -21.95 -12.99
C LEU A 57 9.25 -21.00 -12.72
N THR A 58 10.10 -20.73 -13.71
CA THR A 58 11.23 -19.79 -13.57
C THR A 58 10.74 -18.38 -13.24
N SER A 59 9.66 -17.93 -13.86
CA SER A 59 9.06 -16.62 -13.59
C SER A 59 8.57 -16.52 -12.13
N TYR A 60 7.89 -17.56 -11.65
CA TYR A 60 7.42 -17.61 -10.26
C TYR A 60 8.56 -17.79 -9.25
N LEU A 61 9.63 -18.51 -9.60
CA LEU A 61 10.81 -18.62 -8.74
C LEU A 61 11.43 -17.26 -8.43
N GLY A 62 11.47 -16.33 -9.40
CA GLY A 62 11.92 -14.95 -9.15
C GLY A 62 11.05 -14.22 -8.13
N ILE A 63 9.73 -14.36 -8.25
CA ILE A 63 8.76 -13.77 -7.30
C ILE A 63 8.93 -14.39 -5.91
N PHE A 64 9.02 -15.72 -5.81
CA PHE A 64 9.20 -16.40 -4.52
C PHE A 64 10.56 -16.08 -3.89
N ALA A 65 11.63 -15.99 -4.68
CA ALA A 65 12.94 -15.57 -4.18
C ALA A 65 12.87 -14.14 -3.61
N TYR A 66 12.19 -13.21 -4.27
CA TYR A 66 11.96 -11.86 -3.76
C TYR A 66 11.13 -11.87 -2.47
N LEU A 67 10.03 -12.63 -2.43
CA LEU A 67 9.18 -12.75 -1.24
C LEU A 67 9.92 -13.37 -0.06
N ILE A 68 10.78 -14.35 -0.28
CA ILE A 68 11.58 -14.98 0.77
C ILE A 68 12.66 -14.02 1.29
N THR A 69 13.35 -13.33 0.38
CA THR A 69 14.46 -12.43 0.75
C THR A 69 13.99 -11.11 1.35
N GLN A 70 12.88 -10.54 0.87
CA GLN A 70 12.35 -9.24 1.32
C GLN A 70 11.05 -9.30 2.11
N GLY A 71 10.42 -10.47 2.28
CA GLY A 71 9.12 -10.61 2.92
C GLY A 71 9.08 -10.13 4.37
N ARG A 72 10.13 -10.41 5.15
CA ARG A 72 10.23 -9.95 6.56
C ARG A 72 10.23 -8.43 6.67
N GLY A 73 10.97 -7.74 5.81
CA GLY A 73 11.01 -6.28 5.78
C GLY A 73 9.72 -5.63 5.30
N MET A 74 8.85 -6.35 4.57
CA MET A 74 7.52 -5.85 4.20
C MET A 74 6.54 -5.88 5.37
N ALA A 75 6.59 -6.93 6.18
CA ALA A 75 5.73 -7.06 7.36
C ALA A 75 6.06 -6.02 8.45
N GLU A 76 7.34 -5.77 8.71
CA GLU A 76 7.76 -4.73 9.66
C GLU A 76 7.38 -3.33 9.18
N ARG A 77 7.62 -3.00 7.90
CA ARG A 77 7.24 -1.70 7.34
C ARG A 77 5.72 -1.50 7.30
N SER A 78 4.94 -2.54 7.00
CA SER A 78 3.48 -2.42 6.99
C SER A 78 2.93 -2.24 8.41
N ALA A 79 3.52 -2.91 9.40
CA ALA A 79 3.18 -2.73 10.81
C ALA A 79 3.51 -1.31 11.29
N GLU A 80 4.71 -0.79 10.97
CA GLU A 80 5.09 0.59 11.29
C GLU A 80 4.18 1.62 10.62
N GLN A 81 3.84 1.42 9.34
CA GLN A 81 2.91 2.31 8.62
C GLN A 81 1.51 2.28 9.24
N ALA A 82 1.02 1.10 9.61
CA ALA A 82 -0.28 0.96 10.29
C ALA A 82 -0.28 1.62 11.68
N GLN A 83 0.83 1.55 12.41
CA GLN A 83 0.99 2.25 13.69
C GLN A 83 1.00 3.77 13.50
N ARG A 84 1.79 4.28 12.56
CA ARG A 84 1.86 5.73 12.27
C ARG A 84 0.51 6.29 11.82
N ALA A 85 -0.20 5.57 10.96
CA ALA A 85 -1.55 5.97 10.54
C ALA A 85 -2.51 6.06 11.74
N ARG A 86 -2.44 5.11 12.69
CA ARG A 86 -3.25 5.14 13.92
C ARG A 86 -2.88 6.32 14.84
N GLU A 87 -1.60 6.66 14.94
CA GLU A 87 -1.14 7.81 15.73
C GLU A 87 -1.60 9.14 15.13
N GLU A 88 -1.52 9.28 13.80
CA GLU A 88 -1.99 10.47 13.09
C GLU A 88 -3.50 10.65 13.23
N LEU A 89 -4.28 9.56 13.07
CA LEU A 89 -5.72 9.55 13.35
C LEU A 89 -6.02 9.95 14.79
N ARG A 90 -5.27 9.42 15.78
CA ARG A 90 -5.46 9.77 17.19
C ARG A 90 -5.19 11.25 17.46
N HIS A 91 -4.17 11.82 16.82
CA HIS A 91 -3.83 13.22 16.96
C HIS A 91 -4.91 14.13 16.36
N ILE A 92 -5.40 13.82 15.16
CA ILE A 92 -6.48 14.58 14.50
C ILE A 92 -7.78 14.51 15.31
N VAL A 93 -8.16 13.31 15.78
CA VAL A 93 -9.34 13.14 16.64
C VAL A 93 -9.17 13.88 17.96
N GLY A 94 -8.00 13.83 18.59
CA GLY A 94 -7.71 14.56 19.83
C GLY A 94 -7.85 16.08 19.69
N PHE A 95 -7.37 16.66 18.58
CA PHE A 95 -7.58 18.08 18.27
C PHE A 95 -9.06 18.41 18.05
N SER A 96 -9.79 17.58 17.30
CA SER A 96 -11.23 17.75 17.06
C SER A 96 -12.04 17.74 18.36
N VAL A 97 -11.74 16.81 19.28
CA VAL A 97 -12.41 16.72 20.58
C VAL A 97 -12.13 17.96 21.43
N ALA A 98 -10.90 18.48 21.44
CA ALA A 98 -10.56 19.70 22.17
C ALA A 98 -11.31 20.93 21.64
N ASP A 99 -11.41 21.06 20.30
CA ASP A 99 -12.18 22.14 19.66
C ASP A 99 -13.68 22.03 19.93
N GLU A 100 -14.24 20.82 19.93
CA GLU A 100 -15.65 20.58 20.28
C GLU A 100 -15.94 20.87 21.75
N LEU A 101 -15.01 20.57 22.66
CA LEU A 101 -15.12 20.91 24.08
C LEU A 101 -15.11 22.43 24.32
N SER A 102 -14.26 23.16 23.57
CA SER A 102 -14.19 24.62 23.62
C SER A 102 -15.51 25.27 23.16
N LYS A 103 -16.10 24.77 22.07
CA LYS A 103 -17.44 25.20 21.60
C LYS A 103 -18.53 24.88 22.62
N LEU A 104 -18.48 23.70 23.24
CA LEU A 104 -19.43 23.30 24.27
C LEU A 104 -19.36 24.22 25.50
N ASP A 105 -18.16 24.64 25.91
CA ASP A 105 -17.96 25.58 27.02
C ASP A 105 -18.49 27.00 26.69
N GLN A 106 -18.34 27.45 25.45
CA GLN A 106 -18.95 28.71 24.99
C GLN A 106 -20.48 28.67 25.04
N LEU A 107 -21.11 27.57 24.60
CA LEU A 107 -22.56 27.40 24.65
C LEU A 107 -23.11 27.40 26.09
N LYS A 108 -22.33 26.86 27.04
CA LYS A 108 -22.67 26.94 28.46
C LYS A 108 -22.58 28.38 28.97
N LYS A 109 -21.51 29.10 28.64
CA LYS A 109 -21.30 30.50 29.05
C LYS A 109 -22.32 31.46 28.45
N SER A 110 -22.83 31.20 27.24
CA SER A 110 -23.91 31.96 26.62
C SER A 110 -25.29 31.66 27.20
N GLY A 111 -25.41 30.69 28.12
CA GLY A 111 -26.68 30.27 28.71
C GLY A 111 -27.58 29.51 27.72
N SER A 112 -27.05 29.06 26.58
CA SER A 112 -27.83 28.39 25.54
C SER A 112 -28.13 26.92 25.84
N ILE A 113 -27.44 26.33 26.82
CA ILE A 113 -27.63 24.94 27.28
C ILE A 113 -27.62 24.88 28.81
N THR A 114 -28.37 23.94 29.38
CA THR A 114 -28.44 23.72 30.84
C THR A 114 -27.26 22.89 31.36
N ASP A 115 -26.99 22.93 32.67
CA ASP A 115 -25.92 22.11 33.30
C ASP A 115 -26.10 20.61 33.06
N THR A 116 -27.34 20.14 33.02
CA THR A 116 -27.66 18.73 32.75
C THR A 116 -27.36 18.33 31.30
N GLU A 117 -27.61 19.21 30.34
CA GLU A 117 -27.32 18.99 28.92
C GLU A 117 -25.81 19.06 28.65
N TYR A 118 -25.12 20.02 29.27
CA TYR A 118 -23.67 20.14 29.20
C TYR A 118 -22.97 18.85 29.67
N GLY A 119 -23.39 18.28 30.81
CA GLY A 119 -22.84 17.04 31.34
C GLY A 119 -23.02 15.85 30.39
N ARG A 120 -24.20 15.71 29.76
CA ARG A 120 -24.48 14.65 28.79
C ARG A 120 -23.63 14.79 27.52
N LEU A 121 -23.52 16.01 26.98
CA LEU A 121 -22.75 16.27 25.77
C LEU A 121 -21.25 16.11 25.99
N ARG A 122 -20.71 16.59 27.12
CA ARG A 122 -19.30 16.40 27.49
C ARG A 122 -18.91 14.94 27.61
N THR A 123 -19.79 14.11 28.19
CA THR A 123 -19.54 12.66 28.33
C THR A 123 -19.46 11.98 26.97
N LYS A 124 -20.29 12.40 26.01
CA LYS A 124 -20.31 11.86 24.64
C LYS A 124 -19.09 12.27 23.80
N LEU A 125 -18.46 13.40 24.12
CA LEU A 125 -17.25 13.90 23.43
C LEU A 125 -15.95 13.27 23.93
N VAL A 126 -15.94 12.76 25.16
CA VAL A 126 -14.74 12.21 25.82
C VAL A 126 -14.77 10.67 25.89
N SER A 127 -15.90 10.04 25.56
CA SER A 127 -16.04 8.57 25.44
C SER A 127 -15.50 8.07 24.10
#